data_AF-A0A954LQD3-F1
#
_entry.id   AF-A0A954LQD3-F1
#
_cell.length_a   1.000
_cell.length_b   1.000
_cell.length_c   1.000
_cell.angle_alpha   90.00
_cell.angle_beta   90.00
_cell.angle_gamma   90.00
#
_symmetry.space_group_name_H-M   'P 1'
#
loop_
_entity.id
_entity.type
_entity.pdbx_description
1 polymer ?
#
loop_
_entity_poly.entity_id
_entity_poly.type
_entity_poly.pdbx_seq_one_letter_code
_entity_poly.pdbx_strand_id
1 'polypeptide(L)'
;MSAESSPPSKEPKETVPPSEGSFKQILLGILYYTGLCLFPLTLGGALYLGIFETPGPNSVDDESDLLFAVFLCVVTGLLLVLPGVPLFLRSPKRMLFGTIWGWFLLGIMLFLGEWVLRFATPPWPVVGLHAVQVDVAQRAWAHQDSGPVALNDWGQRDSERSITKPPGTFRIAMVGDSFLEESTTTPLSQAVEAELGRSDVEVLNLGISATEPDEYYYRVKNIALNLDIDHCVLCLFAGNDFIDPNRTLDTTAGIVAVYPRGSLFSSLGLYSWNHLLTN
;
A
#
# COMPACT_ATOMS: atom_id res chain seq x y z
N MET A 1 -20.20 78.44 10.55
CA MET A 1 -20.56 77.46 11.59
C MET A 1 -21.14 76.25 10.88
N SER A 2 -20.27 75.31 10.50
CA SER A 2 -20.67 74.01 9.94
C SER A 2 -20.66 73.00 11.08
N ALA A 3 -21.79 72.37 11.36
CA ALA A 3 -21.89 71.32 12.36
C ALA A 3 -21.56 69.97 11.70
N GLU A 4 -20.41 69.41 12.05
CA GLU A 4 -20.03 68.02 11.74
C GLU A 4 -20.93 67.06 12.53
N SER A 5 -21.67 66.22 11.82
CA SER A 5 -22.45 65.12 12.40
C SER A 5 -21.52 63.91 12.63
N SER A 6 -21.20 63.63 13.89
CA SER A 6 -20.44 62.45 14.30
C SER A 6 -21.16 61.14 13.89
N PRO A 7 -20.45 60.12 13.37
CA PRO A 7 -21.05 58.86 12.99
C PRO A 7 -21.45 58.03 14.24
N PRO A 8 -22.52 57.23 14.16
CA PRO A 8 -23.02 56.43 15.28
C PRO A 8 -21.98 55.38 15.70
N SER A 9 -21.64 55.36 17.00
CA SER A 9 -20.78 54.33 17.58
C SER A 9 -21.43 52.96 17.41
N LYS A 10 -20.80 52.07 16.64
CA LYS A 10 -21.21 50.66 16.57
C LYS A 10 -20.98 50.03 17.95
N GLU A 11 -22.07 49.73 18.65
CA GLU A 11 -22.02 48.92 19.86
C GLU A 11 -21.34 47.57 19.54
N PRO A 12 -20.42 47.11 20.40
CA PRO A 12 -19.78 45.82 20.23
C PRO A 12 -20.84 44.72 20.32
N LYS A 13 -21.00 43.92 19.26
CA LYS A 13 -21.85 42.72 19.28
C LYS A 13 -21.32 41.79 20.37
N GLU A 14 -22.06 41.66 21.47
CA GLU A 14 -21.83 40.63 22.47
C GLU A 14 -21.85 39.26 21.81
N THR A 15 -20.72 38.57 21.86
CA THR A 15 -20.58 37.18 21.41
C THR A 15 -21.30 36.29 22.43
N VAL A 16 -22.57 36.02 22.20
CA VAL A 16 -23.34 35.05 22.99
C VAL A 16 -22.68 33.68 22.84
N PRO A 17 -22.29 33.01 23.93
CA PRO A 17 -21.69 31.68 23.86
C PRO A 17 -22.67 30.68 23.22
N PRO A 18 -22.18 29.71 22.44
CA PRO A 18 -23.04 28.72 21.81
C PRO A 18 -23.86 27.99 22.87
N SER A 19 -25.17 27.92 22.67
CA SER A 19 -26.06 27.18 23.56
C SER A 19 -25.66 25.70 23.62
N GLU A 20 -25.91 25.04 24.75
CA GLU A 20 -25.59 23.62 24.98
C GLU A 20 -26.09 22.69 23.85
N GLY A 21 -27.22 23.04 23.22
CA GLY A 21 -27.76 22.35 22.05
C GLY A 21 -26.91 22.46 20.78
N SER A 22 -26.06 23.48 20.64
CA SER A 22 -25.12 23.66 19.53
C SER A 22 -23.92 22.73 19.64
N PHE A 23 -23.37 22.55 20.86
CA PHE A 23 -22.20 21.69 21.07
C PHE A 23 -22.51 20.22 20.75
N LYS A 24 -23.64 19.71 21.24
CA LYS A 24 -24.09 18.34 20.95
C LYS A 24 -24.25 18.09 19.44
N GLN A 25 -24.72 19.08 18.68
CA GLN A 25 -24.89 18.95 17.23
C GLN A 25 -23.54 18.89 16.50
N ILE A 26 -22.57 19.71 16.92
CA ILE A 26 -21.22 19.69 16.36
C ILE A 26 -20.59 18.31 16.62
N LEU A 27 -20.68 17.80 17.85
CA LEU A 27 -20.15 16.48 18.20
C LEU A 27 -20.77 15.36 17.36
N LEU A 28 -22.10 15.33 17.21
CA LEU A 28 -22.78 14.35 16.35
C LEU A 28 -22.31 14.46 14.90
N GLY A 29 -22.12 15.68 14.39
CA GLY A 29 -21.59 15.90 13.05
C GLY A 29 -20.18 15.32 12.89
N ILE A 30 -19.28 15.61 13.83
CA ILE A 30 -17.90 15.08 13.81
C ILE A 30 -17.90 13.56 13.81
N LEU A 31 -18.66 12.93 14.71
CA LEU A 31 -18.75 11.47 14.80
C LEU A 31 -19.31 10.87 13.50
N TYR A 32 -20.38 11.48 12.96
CA TYR A 32 -20.99 11.05 11.70
C TYR A 32 -20.01 11.10 10.53
N TYR A 33 -19.31 12.22 10.34
CA TYR A 33 -18.35 12.35 9.23
C TYR A 33 -17.09 11.50 9.43
N THR A 34 -16.69 11.25 10.68
CA THR A 34 -15.62 10.28 10.98
C THR A 34 -16.05 8.87 10.56
N GLY A 35 -17.25 8.45 10.96
CA GLY A 35 -17.84 7.19 10.52
C GLY A 35 -18.01 7.13 9.00
N LEU A 36 -18.40 8.23 8.37
CA LEU A 36 -18.56 8.33 6.92
C LEU A 36 -17.25 8.06 6.18
N CYS A 37 -16.14 8.64 6.65
CA CYS A 37 -14.84 8.42 6.02
C CYS A 37 -14.30 7.01 6.29
N LEU A 38 -14.44 6.49 7.50
CA LEU A 38 -13.80 5.24 7.90
C LEU A 38 -14.58 3.99 7.50
N PHE A 39 -15.93 4.03 7.53
CA PHE A 39 -16.74 2.83 7.36
C PHE A 39 -16.54 2.13 6.01
N PRO A 40 -16.47 2.83 4.86
CA PRO A 40 -16.22 2.14 3.59
C PRO A 40 -14.79 1.65 3.41
N LEU A 41 -13.82 2.24 4.12
CA LEU A 41 -12.46 1.71 4.13
C LEU A 41 -12.42 0.39 4.92
N THR A 42 -13.00 0.36 6.12
CA THR A 42 -13.02 -0.85 6.96
C THR A 42 -13.91 -1.95 6.39
N LEU A 43 -15.07 -1.59 5.82
CA LEU A 43 -15.93 -2.53 5.08
C LEU A 43 -15.20 -3.06 3.84
N GLY A 44 -14.57 -2.18 3.07
CA GLY A 44 -13.79 -2.55 1.89
C GLY A 44 -12.61 -3.46 2.24
N GLY A 45 -11.91 -3.19 3.33
CA GLY A 45 -10.80 -4.02 3.82
C GLY A 45 -11.26 -5.40 4.30
N ALA A 46 -12.36 -5.48 5.05
CA ALA A 46 -12.94 -6.75 5.47
C ALA A 46 -13.43 -7.59 4.28
N LEU A 47 -14.08 -6.96 3.29
CA LEU A 47 -14.46 -7.62 2.04
C LEU A 47 -13.23 -8.04 1.23
N TYR A 48 -12.18 -7.21 1.22
CA TYR A 48 -10.96 -7.50 0.52
C TYR A 48 -10.31 -8.79 1.06
N LEU A 49 -10.15 -8.87 2.38
CA LEU A 49 -9.65 -10.08 3.05
C LEU A 49 -10.56 -11.28 2.79
N GLY A 50 -11.88 -11.13 2.95
CA GLY A 50 -12.80 -12.25 2.79
C GLY A 50 -12.94 -12.79 1.36
N ILE A 51 -12.62 -11.99 0.33
CA ILE A 51 -12.85 -12.34 -1.08
C ILE A 51 -11.55 -12.57 -1.85
N PHE A 52 -10.55 -11.71 -1.67
CA PHE A 52 -9.35 -11.69 -2.51
C PHE A 52 -8.10 -12.27 -1.83
N GLU A 53 -8.05 -12.21 -0.50
CA GLU A 53 -7.00 -12.85 0.30
C GLU A 53 -7.60 -14.08 0.99
N THR A 54 -7.89 -15.13 0.21
CA THR A 54 -8.40 -16.37 0.79
C THR A 54 -7.42 -16.88 1.84
N PRO A 55 -7.84 -17.04 3.12
CA PRO A 55 -6.98 -17.59 4.15
C PRO A 55 -6.45 -18.94 3.68
N GLY A 56 -5.13 -19.13 3.76
CA GLY A 56 -4.57 -20.46 3.64
C GLY A 56 -5.22 -21.37 4.69
N PRO A 57 -5.38 -22.68 4.45
CA PRO A 57 -6.09 -23.57 5.38
C PRO A 57 -5.51 -23.65 6.81
N ASN A 58 -4.38 -22.99 7.10
CA ASN A 58 -3.73 -22.95 8.41
C ASN A 58 -3.16 -21.57 8.80
N SER A 59 -3.55 -20.47 8.15
CA SER A 59 -3.03 -19.14 8.49
C SER A 59 -3.87 -18.52 9.61
N VAL A 60 -3.46 -18.77 10.86
CA VAL A 60 -4.07 -18.16 12.06
C VAL A 60 -4.11 -16.63 11.94
N ASP A 61 -3.09 -16.05 11.32
CA ASP A 61 -2.98 -14.60 11.13
C ASP A 61 -4.11 -14.05 10.25
N ASP A 62 -4.49 -14.75 9.17
CA ASP A 62 -5.52 -14.29 8.23
C ASP A 62 -6.92 -14.27 8.86
N GLU A 63 -7.21 -15.25 9.72
CA GLU A 63 -8.47 -15.25 10.47
C GLU A 63 -8.50 -14.08 11.46
N SER A 64 -7.38 -13.83 12.14
CA SER A 64 -7.26 -12.72 13.09
C SER A 64 -7.39 -11.35 12.42
N ASP A 65 -6.78 -11.18 11.24
CA ASP A 65 -6.87 -9.95 10.43
C ASP A 65 -8.30 -9.72 9.95
N LEU A 66 -8.98 -10.77 9.49
CA LEU A 66 -10.37 -10.67 9.04
C LEU A 66 -11.30 -10.32 10.21
N LEU A 67 -11.13 -10.97 11.37
CA LEU A 67 -11.91 -10.66 12.57
C LEU A 67 -11.68 -9.23 13.04
N PHE A 68 -10.44 -8.76 13.00
CA PHE A 68 -10.11 -7.38 13.32
C PHE A 68 -10.73 -6.40 12.33
N ALA A 69 -10.70 -6.69 11.02
CA ALA A 69 -11.34 -5.88 9.99
C ALA A 69 -12.86 -5.81 10.17
N VAL A 70 -13.50 -6.94 10.46
CA VAL A 70 -14.95 -7.01 10.76
C VAL A 70 -15.28 -6.20 12.01
N PHE A 71 -14.47 -6.31 13.07
CA PHE A 71 -14.65 -5.50 14.27
C PHE A 71 -14.59 -4.00 13.97
N LEU A 72 -13.56 -3.54 13.25
CA LEU A 72 -13.45 -2.14 12.84
C LEU A 72 -14.62 -1.70 11.95
N CYS A 73 -15.08 -2.55 11.04
CA CYS A 73 -16.27 -2.31 10.22
C CYS A 73 -17.52 -2.08 11.09
N VAL A 74 -17.74 -2.90 12.11
CA VAL A 74 -18.88 -2.72 13.04
C VAL A 74 -18.75 -1.42 13.82
N VAL A 75 -17.58 -1.13 14.41
CA VAL A 75 -17.36 0.09 15.20
C VAL A 75 -17.57 1.35 14.35
N THR A 76 -17.00 1.39 13.15
CA THR A 76 -17.15 2.53 12.24
C THR A 76 -18.55 2.65 11.67
N GLY A 77 -19.26 1.53 11.47
CA GLY A 77 -20.68 1.51 11.13
C GLY A 77 -21.55 2.10 12.24
N LEU A 78 -21.25 1.80 13.50
CA LEU A 78 -21.93 2.41 14.65
C LEU A 78 -21.66 3.92 14.73
N LEU A 79 -20.42 4.37 14.48
CA LEU A 79 -20.07 5.80 14.39
C LEU A 79 -20.79 6.51 13.23
N LEU A 80 -21.13 5.80 12.16
CA LEU A 80 -21.92 6.35 11.06
C LEU A 80 -23.42 6.40 11.41
N VAL A 81 -23.98 5.32 11.95
CA VAL A 81 -25.44 5.17 12.13
C VAL A 81 -25.96 5.92 13.36
N LEU A 82 -25.31 5.76 14.52
CA LEU A 82 -25.81 6.31 15.79
C LEU A 82 -25.96 7.84 15.77
N PRO A 83 -24.98 8.63 15.30
CA PRO A 83 -25.17 10.07 15.13
C PRO A 83 -25.93 10.40 13.83
N GLY A 84 -25.90 9.53 12.83
CA GLY A 84 -26.57 9.72 11.55
C GLY A 84 -28.09 9.79 11.67
N VAL A 85 -28.71 8.87 12.41
CA VAL A 85 -30.17 8.84 12.60
C VAL A 85 -30.75 10.15 13.16
N PRO A 86 -30.28 10.69 14.31
CA PRO A 86 -30.84 11.93 14.85
C PRO A 86 -30.59 13.14 13.95
N LEU A 87 -29.45 13.21 13.26
CA LEU A 87 -29.16 14.28 12.29
C LEU A 87 -30.07 14.20 11.06
N PHE A 88 -30.31 12.99 10.55
CA PHE A 88 -31.20 12.75 9.40
C PHE A 88 -32.65 13.09 9.72
N LEU A 89 -33.17 12.63 10.87
CA LEU A 89 -34.54 12.92 11.31
C LEU A 89 -34.80 14.43 11.46
N ARG A 90 -33.77 15.21 11.79
CA ARG A 90 -33.88 16.66 11.94
C ARG A 90 -33.83 17.41 10.60
N SER A 91 -33.00 16.98 9.65
CA SER A 91 -32.76 17.71 8.42
C SER A 91 -32.30 16.80 7.27
N PRO A 92 -33.20 15.98 6.70
CA PRO A 92 -32.82 14.92 5.76
C PRO A 92 -32.15 15.46 4.50
N LYS A 93 -32.61 16.60 3.96
CA LYS A 93 -32.00 17.23 2.77
C LYS A 93 -30.57 17.70 3.02
N ARG A 94 -30.31 18.32 4.19
CA ARG A 94 -28.97 18.79 4.57
C ARG A 94 -28.04 17.61 4.81
N MET A 95 -28.56 16.57 5.46
CA MET A 95 -27.82 15.34 5.71
C MET A 95 -27.40 14.70 4.40
N LEU A 96 -28.35 14.44 3.49
CA LEU A 96 -28.07 13.83 2.19
C LEU A 96 -27.04 14.64 1.38
N PHE A 97 -27.23 15.95 1.31
CA PHE A 97 -26.27 16.83 0.63
C PHE A 97 -24.88 16.75 1.27
N GLY A 98 -24.80 16.82 2.60
CA GLY A 98 -23.55 16.72 3.35
C GLY A 98 -22.85 15.37 3.17
N THR A 99 -23.60 14.27 3.16
CA THR A 99 -23.10 12.93 2.89
C THR A 99 -22.48 12.84 1.49
N ILE A 100 -23.22 13.27 0.46
CA ILE A 100 -22.74 13.26 -0.94
C ILE A 100 -21.49 14.12 -1.07
N TRP A 101 -21.52 15.32 -0.49
CA TRP A 101 -20.39 16.24 -0.53
C TRP A 101 -19.18 15.70 0.23
N GLY A 102 -19.39 15.05 1.37
CA GLY A 102 -18.35 14.40 2.16
C GLY A 102 -17.65 13.29 1.36
N TRP A 103 -18.41 12.44 0.66
CA TRP A 103 -17.86 11.43 -0.24
C TRP A 103 -17.05 12.03 -1.37
N PHE A 104 -17.57 13.09 -1.99
CA PHE A 104 -16.88 13.79 -3.06
C PHE A 104 -15.55 14.38 -2.58
N LEU A 105 -15.54 15.06 -1.43
CA LEU A 105 -14.33 15.64 -0.84
C LEU A 105 -13.32 14.57 -0.43
N LEU A 106 -13.77 13.45 0.15
CA LEU A 106 -12.89 12.34 0.49
C LEU A 106 -12.22 11.75 -0.76
N GLY A 107 -12.99 11.54 -1.84
CA GLY A 107 -12.45 11.09 -3.12
C GLY A 107 -11.40 12.04 -3.68
N ILE A 108 -11.67 13.36 -3.66
CA ILE A 108 -10.71 14.39 -4.06
C ILE A 108 -9.46 14.34 -3.19
N MET A 109 -9.59 14.23 -1.86
CA MET A 109 -8.46 14.19 -0.94
C MET A 109 -7.57 12.98 -1.21
N LEU A 110 -8.16 11.79 -1.37
CA LEU A 110 -7.40 10.58 -1.68
C LEU A 110 -6.70 10.70 -3.03
N PHE A 111 -7.38 11.21 -4.06
CA PHE A 111 -6.82 11.41 -5.38
C PHE A 111 -5.67 12.43 -5.41
N LEU A 112 -5.86 13.61 -4.82
CA LEU A 112 -4.82 14.63 -4.75
C LEU A 112 -3.65 14.17 -3.90
N GLY A 113 -3.91 13.49 -2.79
CA GLY A 113 -2.88 12.89 -1.95
C GLY A 113 -2.07 11.85 -2.72
N GLU A 114 -2.72 10.96 -3.45
CA GLU A 114 -2.05 9.97 -4.30
C GLU A 114 -1.17 10.67 -5.35
N TRP A 115 -1.70 11.70 -6.01
CA TRP A 115 -0.94 12.46 -7.01
C TRP A 115 0.31 13.13 -6.41
N VAL A 116 0.21 13.71 -5.21
CA VAL A 116 1.37 14.31 -4.52
C VAL A 116 2.36 13.25 -4.06
N LEU A 117 1.87 12.16 -3.45
CA LEU A 117 2.74 11.12 -2.88
C LEU A 117 3.49 10.32 -3.95
N ARG A 118 2.97 10.24 -5.17
CA ARG A 118 3.67 9.60 -6.32
C ARG A 118 5.04 10.18 -6.61
N PHE A 119 5.30 11.43 -6.24
CA PHE A 119 6.64 12.03 -6.40
C PHE A 119 7.65 11.54 -5.35
N ALA A 120 7.19 10.94 -4.26
CA ALA A 120 8.03 10.39 -3.19
C ALA A 120 8.03 8.86 -3.15
N THR A 121 7.04 8.20 -3.76
CA THR A 121 6.98 6.74 -3.83
C THR A 121 7.83 6.21 -4.98
N PRO A 122 8.68 5.19 -4.74
CA PRO A 122 9.40 4.52 -5.82
C PRO A 122 8.42 3.95 -6.86
N PRO A 123 8.74 4.01 -8.16
CA PRO A 123 7.87 3.45 -9.18
C PRO A 123 7.81 1.93 -9.07
N TRP A 124 6.79 1.33 -9.67
CA TRP A 124 6.82 -0.12 -9.91
C TRP A 124 7.87 -0.45 -11.00
N PRO A 125 8.65 -1.54 -10.89
CA PRO A 125 8.59 -2.59 -9.86
C PRO A 125 9.46 -2.35 -8.62
N VAL A 126 10.25 -1.27 -8.58
CA VAL A 126 11.21 -0.91 -7.51
C VAL A 126 10.58 -1.06 -6.11
N VAL A 127 9.36 -0.54 -5.92
CA VAL A 127 8.66 -0.59 -4.62
C VAL A 127 8.35 -2.01 -4.15
N GLY A 128 8.10 -2.96 -5.06
CA GLY A 128 7.82 -4.36 -4.70
C GLY A 128 9.04 -5.25 -4.61
N LEU A 129 10.16 -4.76 -5.12
CA LEU A 129 11.45 -5.43 -5.05
C LEU A 129 12.32 -4.90 -3.91
N HIS A 130 11.76 -4.04 -3.04
CA HIS A 130 12.42 -3.46 -1.87
C HIS A 130 13.81 -2.94 -2.24
N ALA A 131 13.89 -2.18 -3.33
CA ALA A 131 15.13 -1.85 -4.00
C ALA A 131 16.26 -1.51 -3.01
N VAL A 132 17.33 -2.31 -3.06
CA VAL A 132 18.45 -2.12 -2.16
C VAL A 132 19.13 -0.80 -2.52
N GLN A 133 19.29 0.07 -1.52
CA GLN A 133 20.01 1.31 -1.72
C GLN A 133 21.48 1.00 -2.07
N VAL A 134 22.02 1.69 -3.06
CA VAL A 134 23.37 1.43 -3.58
C VAL A 134 24.43 1.47 -2.49
N ASP A 135 24.31 2.33 -1.49
CA ASP A 135 25.24 2.42 -0.37
C ASP A 135 25.12 1.24 0.62
N VAL A 136 23.92 0.69 0.80
CA VAL A 136 23.69 -0.53 1.58
C VAL A 136 24.25 -1.73 0.82
N ALA A 137 23.94 -1.84 -0.47
CA ALA A 137 24.47 -2.85 -1.37
C ALA A 137 26.01 -2.85 -1.39
N GLN A 138 26.63 -1.67 -1.49
CA GLN A 138 28.08 -1.54 -1.45
C GLN A 138 28.66 -2.00 -0.10
N ARG A 139 28.01 -1.69 1.02
CA ARG A 139 28.49 -2.14 2.34
C ARG A 139 28.30 -3.63 2.57
N ALA A 140 27.20 -4.19 2.09
CA ALA A 140 26.85 -5.60 2.28
C ALA A 140 27.63 -6.51 1.32
N TRP A 141 27.81 -6.10 0.06
CA TRP A 141 28.26 -7.00 -1.02
C TRP A 141 29.57 -6.59 -1.70
N ALA A 142 30.17 -5.44 -1.37
CA ALA A 142 31.49 -5.13 -1.92
C ALA A 142 32.55 -6.04 -1.28
N HIS A 143 32.87 -7.17 -1.92
CA HIS A 143 34.10 -7.88 -1.59
C HIS A 143 35.30 -7.10 -2.11
N GLN A 144 36.40 -7.14 -1.36
CA GLN A 144 37.65 -6.42 -1.67
C GLN A 144 38.19 -6.68 -3.09
N ASP A 145 37.84 -7.84 -3.67
CA ASP A 145 38.39 -8.32 -4.95
C ASP A 145 37.41 -8.29 -6.14
N SER A 146 36.12 -7.95 -5.93
CA SER A 146 35.06 -8.11 -6.97
C SER A 146 34.57 -6.80 -7.61
N GLY A 147 35.16 -5.65 -7.27
CA GLY A 147 34.75 -4.35 -7.83
C GLY A 147 33.39 -3.85 -7.31
N PRO A 148 32.88 -2.71 -7.84
CA PRO A 148 31.62 -2.14 -7.39
C PRO A 148 30.43 -3.05 -7.73
N VAL A 149 29.51 -3.21 -6.78
CA VAL A 149 28.24 -3.91 -6.99
C VAL A 149 27.43 -3.14 -8.03
N ALA A 150 27.19 -3.76 -9.18
CA ALA A 150 26.27 -3.22 -10.18
C ALA A 150 24.84 -3.62 -9.81
N LEU A 151 23.97 -2.63 -9.65
CA LEU A 151 22.53 -2.80 -9.57
C LEU A 151 21.88 -2.21 -10.81
N ASN A 152 20.78 -2.81 -11.25
CA ASN A 152 19.93 -2.21 -12.28
C ASN A 152 19.02 -1.11 -11.70
N ASP A 153 18.23 -0.47 -12.55
CA ASP A 153 17.29 0.58 -12.16
C ASP A 153 16.15 0.07 -11.25
N TRP A 154 16.02 -1.25 -11.06
CA TRP A 154 15.09 -1.87 -10.11
C TRP A 154 15.73 -2.12 -8.73
N GLY A 155 17.01 -1.78 -8.57
CA GLY A 155 17.78 -2.03 -7.34
C GLY A 155 18.15 -3.49 -7.14
N GLN A 156 18.16 -4.30 -8.21
CA GLN A 156 18.49 -5.72 -8.17
C GLN A 156 19.91 -5.97 -8.70
N ARG A 157 20.57 -7.02 -8.20
CA ARG A 157 21.84 -7.53 -8.75
C ARG A 157 21.58 -8.31 -10.04
N ASP A 158 21.29 -7.56 -11.10
CA ASP A 158 21.04 -8.08 -12.44
C ASP A 158 21.49 -7.04 -13.49
N SER A 159 21.42 -7.42 -14.76
CA SER A 159 21.53 -6.50 -15.88
C SER A 159 20.34 -5.53 -15.90
N GLU A 160 20.45 -4.44 -16.66
CA GLU A 160 19.33 -3.53 -16.90
C GLU A 160 18.20 -4.24 -17.66
N ARG A 161 16.94 -4.06 -17.22
CA ARG A 161 15.80 -4.81 -17.75
C ARG A 161 14.65 -3.86 -18.08
N SER A 162 13.93 -4.18 -19.15
CA SER A 162 12.73 -3.46 -19.55
C SER A 162 11.48 -4.08 -18.93
N ILE A 163 10.56 -3.23 -18.49
CA ILE A 163 9.23 -3.64 -18.02
C ILE A 163 8.52 -4.43 -19.13
N THR A 164 8.36 -3.81 -20.30
CA THR A 164 7.76 -4.45 -21.47
C THR A 164 8.74 -5.44 -22.06
N LYS A 165 8.34 -6.72 -22.16
CA LYS A 165 9.20 -7.76 -22.73
C LYS A 165 9.61 -7.43 -24.17
N PRO A 166 10.92 -7.47 -24.51
CA PRO A 166 11.36 -7.26 -25.87
C PRO A 166 10.79 -8.32 -26.83
N PRO A 167 10.49 -7.96 -28.10
CA PRO A 167 9.96 -8.93 -29.07
C PRO A 167 10.94 -10.09 -29.33
N GLY A 168 10.42 -11.31 -29.30
CA GLY A 168 11.22 -12.52 -29.57
C GLY A 168 12.07 -12.99 -28.39
N THR A 169 11.99 -12.33 -27.24
CA THR A 169 12.69 -12.72 -26.01
C THR A 169 11.86 -13.71 -25.19
N PHE A 170 12.53 -14.75 -24.71
CA PHE A 170 12.03 -15.68 -23.70
C PHE A 170 12.50 -15.23 -22.32
N ARG A 171 11.59 -14.97 -21.40
CA ARG A 171 11.89 -14.35 -20.10
C ARG A 171 11.64 -15.32 -18.96
N ILE A 172 12.66 -15.57 -18.16
CA ILE A 172 12.63 -16.44 -16.98
C ILE A 172 12.73 -15.54 -15.75
N ALA A 173 11.78 -15.64 -14.82
CA ALA A 173 11.93 -15.03 -13.50
C ALA A 173 12.46 -16.04 -12.50
N MET A 174 13.53 -15.69 -11.79
CA MET A 174 13.99 -16.41 -10.62
C MET A 174 13.52 -15.65 -9.37
N VAL A 175 12.81 -16.33 -8.46
CA VAL A 175 12.26 -15.73 -7.22
C VAL A 175 12.76 -16.54 -6.03
N GLY A 176 13.24 -15.87 -5.00
CA GLY A 176 13.77 -16.49 -3.77
C GLY A 176 14.26 -15.45 -2.78
N ASP A 177 15.09 -15.88 -1.84
CA ASP A 177 15.61 -15.05 -0.73
C ASP A 177 17.02 -14.49 -0.99
N SER A 178 17.76 -14.26 0.11
CA SER A 178 19.15 -13.83 0.14
C SER A 178 20.08 -14.76 -0.63
N PHE A 179 19.80 -16.07 -0.73
CA PHE A 179 20.66 -16.96 -1.51
C PHE A 179 20.60 -16.65 -2.99
N LEU A 180 19.47 -16.17 -3.49
CA LEU A 180 19.31 -15.74 -4.88
C LEU A 180 19.77 -14.30 -5.08
N GLU A 181 19.53 -13.41 -4.12
CA GLU A 181 19.97 -12.01 -4.18
C GLU A 181 21.50 -11.88 -4.09
N GLU A 182 22.11 -12.57 -3.13
CA GLU A 182 23.51 -12.41 -2.76
C GLU A 182 24.46 -13.31 -3.58
N SER A 183 23.95 -14.24 -4.40
CA SER A 183 24.74 -15.35 -4.92
C SER A 183 26.08 -14.93 -5.58
N THR A 184 27.17 -15.03 -4.82
CA THR A 184 28.56 -14.98 -5.31
C THR A 184 28.99 -13.71 -6.06
N THR A 185 30.23 -13.72 -6.57
CA THR A 185 30.78 -12.67 -7.44
C THR A 185 29.90 -12.41 -8.66
N THR A 186 29.30 -13.47 -9.23
CA THR A 186 28.40 -13.39 -10.38
C THR A 186 27.00 -13.84 -9.96
N PRO A 187 25.96 -12.99 -10.10
CA PRO A 187 24.59 -13.37 -9.82
C PRO A 187 24.16 -14.65 -10.55
N LEU A 188 23.40 -15.53 -9.89
CA LEU A 188 23.00 -16.83 -10.43
C LEU A 188 22.18 -16.66 -11.71
N SER A 189 21.31 -15.64 -11.77
CA SER A 189 20.55 -15.31 -12.98
C SER A 189 21.46 -15.08 -14.18
N GLN A 190 22.52 -14.30 -14.00
CA GLN A 190 23.51 -14.00 -15.05
C GLN A 190 24.35 -15.22 -15.39
N ALA A 191 24.72 -16.05 -14.40
CA ALA A 191 25.42 -17.30 -14.64
C ALA A 191 24.57 -18.27 -15.47
N VAL A 192 23.26 -18.37 -15.19
CA VAL A 192 22.32 -19.17 -15.97
C VAL A 192 22.15 -18.62 -17.39
N GLU A 193 21.99 -17.29 -17.55
CA GLU A 193 21.88 -16.65 -18.86
C GLU A 193 23.15 -16.90 -19.72
N ALA A 194 24.34 -16.80 -19.10
CA ALA A 194 25.61 -17.09 -19.75
C ALA A 194 25.76 -18.57 -20.15
N GLU A 195 25.37 -19.50 -19.27
CA GLU A 195 25.43 -20.95 -19.56
C GLU A 195 24.44 -21.35 -20.66
N LEU A 196 23.27 -20.72 -20.73
CA LEU A 196 22.32 -20.92 -21.82
C LEU A 196 22.89 -20.44 -23.16
N GLY A 197 23.77 -19.44 -23.17
CA GLY A 197 24.47 -18.95 -24.35
C GLY A 197 23.53 -18.38 -25.43
N ARG A 198 22.34 -17.95 -25.03
CA ARG A 198 21.25 -17.50 -25.92
C ARG A 198 20.98 -16.02 -25.73
N SER A 199 21.10 -15.24 -26.80
CA SER A 199 20.81 -13.80 -26.78
C SER A 199 19.31 -13.46 -26.75
N ASP A 200 18.45 -14.45 -26.99
CA ASP A 200 17.00 -14.32 -26.95
C ASP A 200 16.41 -14.75 -25.59
N VAL A 201 17.23 -14.91 -24.56
CA VAL A 201 16.78 -15.28 -23.21
C VAL A 201 17.18 -14.19 -22.21
N GLU A 202 16.21 -13.75 -21.40
CA GLU A 202 16.47 -12.90 -20.22
C GLU A 202 16.17 -13.72 -18.96
N VAL A 203 17.13 -13.77 -18.03
CA VAL A 203 16.92 -14.37 -16.71
C VAL A 203 16.90 -13.25 -15.66
N LEU A 204 15.70 -12.94 -15.15
CA LEU A 204 15.49 -11.89 -14.17
C LEU A 204 15.82 -12.39 -12.77
N ASN A 205 16.66 -11.65 -12.05
CA ASN A 205 16.84 -11.85 -10.61
C ASN A 205 15.78 -11.07 -9.84
N LEU A 206 14.85 -11.77 -9.21
CA LEU A 206 13.85 -11.21 -8.30
C LEU A 206 14.06 -11.78 -6.87
N GLY A 207 15.30 -12.09 -6.49
CA GLY A 207 15.66 -12.51 -5.13
C GLY A 207 15.74 -11.31 -4.19
N ILE A 208 15.21 -11.46 -2.96
CA ILE A 208 15.29 -10.40 -1.93
C ILE A 208 15.64 -11.03 -0.59
N SER A 209 16.65 -10.50 0.07
CA SER A 209 17.10 -10.97 1.39
C SER A 209 16.02 -10.89 2.44
N ALA A 210 16.08 -11.83 3.38
CA ALA A 210 15.18 -11.90 4.53
C ALA A 210 13.70 -11.94 4.14
N THR A 211 13.39 -12.57 3.01
CA THR A 211 12.02 -12.81 2.58
C THR A 211 11.66 -14.27 2.69
N GLU A 212 10.38 -14.55 2.92
CA GLU A 212 9.84 -15.90 3.17
C GLU A 212 8.88 -16.34 2.05
N PRO A 213 8.38 -17.59 2.04
CA PRO A 213 7.55 -18.11 0.94
C PRO A 213 6.27 -17.32 0.63
N ASP A 214 5.67 -16.64 1.61
CA ASP A 214 4.51 -15.77 1.35
C ASP A 214 4.90 -14.57 0.48
N GLU A 215 6.07 -13.97 0.71
CA GLU A 215 6.62 -12.92 -0.15
C GLU A 215 6.91 -13.42 -1.56
N TYR A 216 7.44 -14.64 -1.71
CA TYR A 216 7.67 -15.21 -3.04
C TYR A 216 6.36 -15.32 -3.81
N TYR A 217 5.29 -15.77 -3.14
CA TYR A 217 3.96 -15.86 -3.74
C TYR A 217 3.49 -14.49 -4.27
N TYR A 218 3.56 -13.43 -3.47
CA TYR A 218 3.13 -12.12 -3.94
C TYR A 218 4.09 -11.50 -4.95
N ARG A 219 5.39 -11.78 -4.88
CA ARG A 219 6.37 -11.34 -5.88
C ARG A 219 6.08 -11.99 -7.23
N VAL A 220 5.76 -13.28 -7.25
CA VAL A 220 5.29 -13.95 -8.47
C VAL A 220 3.99 -13.30 -8.96
N LYS A 221 2.98 -13.25 -8.09
CA LYS A 221 1.62 -12.79 -8.43
C LYS A 221 1.58 -11.35 -8.96
N ASN A 222 2.27 -10.43 -8.29
CA ASN A 222 2.12 -8.99 -8.47
C ASN A 222 3.30 -8.33 -9.17
N ILE A 223 4.42 -9.03 -9.34
CA ILE A 223 5.60 -8.52 -10.05
C ILE A 223 5.93 -9.40 -11.25
N ALA A 224 6.33 -10.66 -11.03
CA ALA A 224 6.85 -11.51 -12.09
C ALA A 224 5.82 -11.72 -13.22
N LEU A 225 4.57 -12.03 -12.88
CA LEU A 225 3.50 -12.21 -13.88
C LEU A 225 3.20 -10.94 -14.67
N ASN A 226 3.41 -9.75 -14.09
CA ASN A 226 3.20 -8.47 -14.76
C ASN A 226 4.40 -8.04 -15.62
N LEU A 227 5.51 -8.79 -15.58
CA LEU A 227 6.70 -8.61 -16.44
C LEU A 227 6.67 -9.52 -17.67
N ASP A 228 5.51 -10.08 -18.03
CA ASP A 228 5.31 -10.98 -19.18
C ASP A 228 6.29 -12.18 -19.21
N ILE A 229 6.57 -12.77 -18.04
CA ILE A 229 7.47 -13.94 -17.94
C ILE A 229 6.91 -15.15 -18.70
N ASP A 230 7.80 -15.96 -19.28
CA ASP A 230 7.47 -17.23 -19.92
C ASP A 230 7.73 -18.43 -18.98
N HIS A 231 8.61 -18.26 -18.00
CA HIS A 231 8.91 -19.27 -17.00
C HIS A 231 9.20 -18.65 -15.64
N CYS A 232 8.88 -19.36 -14.56
CA CYS A 232 9.18 -18.97 -13.19
C CYS A 232 9.94 -20.09 -12.49
N VAL A 233 11.09 -19.76 -11.91
CA VAL A 233 11.89 -20.66 -11.08
C VAL A 233 11.80 -20.16 -9.65
N LEU A 234 11.25 -20.99 -8.75
CA LEU A 234 11.24 -20.73 -7.33
C LEU A 234 12.50 -21.34 -6.70
N CYS A 235 13.32 -20.50 -6.08
CA CYS A 235 14.53 -20.88 -5.37
C CYS A 235 14.22 -20.95 -3.88
N LEU A 236 13.86 -22.14 -3.41
CA LEU A 236 13.53 -22.37 -1.99
C LEU A 236 14.77 -22.81 -1.21
N PHE A 237 15.01 -22.22 -0.05
CA PHE A 237 16.04 -22.62 0.89
C PHE A 237 15.41 -23.34 2.10
N ALA A 238 15.78 -24.60 2.27
CA ALA A 238 15.17 -25.44 3.31
C ALA A 238 15.45 -24.96 4.75
N GLY A 239 16.42 -24.05 4.94
CA GLY A 239 16.87 -23.59 6.25
C GLY A 239 16.08 -22.44 6.87
N ASN A 240 15.23 -21.74 6.12
CA ASN A 240 14.34 -20.68 6.60
C ASN A 240 12.89 -20.92 6.13
N ASP A 241 12.69 -21.23 4.85
CA ASP A 241 11.35 -21.30 4.21
C ASP A 241 10.37 -22.28 4.84
N PHE A 242 10.85 -23.25 5.62
CA PHE A 242 10.00 -24.26 6.29
C PHE A 242 10.09 -24.21 7.82
N ILE A 243 10.80 -23.23 8.38
CA ILE A 243 11.01 -23.13 9.82
C ILE A 243 10.05 -22.14 10.45
N ASP A 244 9.82 -20.98 9.84
CA ASP A 244 8.88 -19.97 10.34
C ASP A 244 7.52 -20.12 9.65
N PRO A 245 6.43 -20.41 10.40
CA PRO A 245 5.10 -20.47 9.82
C PRO A 245 4.43 -19.10 9.68
N ASN A 246 5.03 -18.02 10.21
CA ASN A 246 4.39 -16.71 10.27
C ASN A 246 4.53 -15.97 8.93
N ARG A 247 3.54 -15.13 8.64
CA ARG A 247 3.60 -14.21 7.50
C ARG A 247 4.59 -13.08 7.77
N THR A 248 5.27 -12.60 6.74
CA THR A 248 6.17 -11.43 6.84
C THR A 248 5.54 -10.17 6.26
N LEU A 249 4.53 -10.30 5.38
CA LEU A 249 3.83 -9.15 4.79
C LEU A 249 2.59 -8.77 5.58
N ASP A 250 2.74 -7.87 6.54
CA ASP A 250 1.65 -7.37 7.38
C ASP A 250 0.55 -6.64 6.60
N THR A 251 -0.68 -6.71 7.11
CA THR A 251 -1.81 -5.89 6.66
C THR A 251 -2.50 -5.20 7.82
N THR A 252 -3.06 -4.03 7.57
CA THR A 252 -3.94 -3.35 8.53
C THR A 252 -5.38 -3.50 8.06
N ALA A 253 -6.07 -4.51 8.59
CA ALA A 253 -7.49 -4.80 8.32
C ALA A 253 -7.84 -4.92 6.83
N GLY A 254 -6.88 -5.33 5.97
CA GLY A 254 -7.05 -5.39 4.52
C GLY A 254 -7.10 -4.04 3.81
N ILE A 255 -7.00 -2.92 4.54
CA ILE A 255 -7.06 -1.57 3.98
C ILE A 255 -5.73 -1.24 3.28
N VAL A 256 -4.63 -1.45 4.00
CA VAL A 256 -3.26 -1.33 3.53
C VAL A 256 -2.48 -2.59 3.85
N ALA A 257 -1.44 -2.88 3.07
CA ALA A 257 -0.55 -4.01 3.30
C ALA A 257 0.86 -3.71 2.80
N VAL A 258 1.88 -4.31 3.41
CA VAL A 258 3.26 -4.21 2.93
C VAL A 258 3.31 -4.79 1.51
N TYR A 259 3.67 -3.97 0.53
CA TYR A 259 3.77 -4.41 -0.86
C TYR A 259 4.98 -5.37 -0.99
N PRO A 260 4.88 -6.51 -1.71
CA PRO A 260 3.93 -6.81 -2.78
C PRO A 260 2.57 -7.39 -2.37
N ARG A 261 2.23 -7.55 -1.09
CA ARG A 261 0.89 -8.01 -0.69
C ARG A 261 -0.19 -7.05 -1.20
N GLY A 262 -1.30 -7.61 -1.66
CA GLY A 262 -2.43 -6.82 -2.11
C GLY A 262 -3.21 -6.21 -0.94
N SER A 263 -3.97 -5.17 -1.22
CA SER A 263 -4.79 -4.45 -0.25
C SER A 263 -5.94 -3.74 -0.95
N LEU A 264 -6.90 -3.22 -0.19
CA LEU A 264 -7.93 -2.34 -0.74
C LEU A 264 -7.29 -1.12 -1.45
N PHE A 265 -6.31 -0.47 -0.82
CA PHE A 265 -5.68 0.72 -1.37
C PHE A 265 -4.97 0.43 -2.69
N SER A 266 -4.15 -0.64 -2.74
CA SER A 266 -3.48 -1.03 -3.98
C SER A 266 -4.47 -1.43 -5.08
N SER A 267 -5.58 -2.09 -4.73
CA SER A 267 -6.65 -2.44 -5.67
C SER A 267 -7.41 -1.23 -6.23
N LEU A 268 -7.45 -0.12 -5.48
CA LEU A 268 -8.04 1.15 -5.91
C LEU A 268 -7.03 2.06 -6.65
N GLY A 269 -5.78 1.60 -6.84
CA GLY A 269 -4.72 2.38 -7.47
C GLY A 269 -4.11 3.46 -6.56
N LEU A 270 -4.33 3.37 -5.24
CA LEU A 270 -3.77 4.24 -4.20
C LEU A 270 -2.44 3.67 -3.68
N TYR A 271 -1.51 3.37 -4.61
CA TYR A 271 -0.24 2.70 -4.30
C TYR A 271 0.65 3.54 -3.39
N SER A 272 0.68 4.86 -3.61
CA SER A 272 1.51 5.75 -2.83
C SER A 272 0.99 5.94 -1.40
N TRP A 273 -0.33 6.00 -1.23
CA TRP A 273 -0.93 5.94 0.11
C TRP A 273 -0.64 4.63 0.82
N ASN A 274 -0.76 3.50 0.11
CA ASN A 274 -0.45 2.20 0.69
C ASN A 274 1.01 2.16 1.17
N HIS A 275 1.96 2.58 0.33
CA HIS A 275 3.37 2.61 0.66
C HIS A 275 3.68 3.50 1.86
N LEU A 276 3.11 4.72 1.92
CA LEU A 276 3.29 5.66 3.04
C LEU A 276 2.77 5.11 4.38
N LEU A 277 1.70 4.33 4.36
CA LEU A 277 1.08 3.81 5.58
C LEU A 277 1.73 2.52 6.08
N THR A 278 2.61 1.92 5.27
CA THR A 278 3.27 0.64 5.59
C THR A 278 4.79 0.78 5.76
N ASN A 279 5.36 1.97 5.52
CA ASN A 279 6.80 2.28 5.65
C ASN A 279 7.01 3.62 6.36
#